data_AF-A0A523DEK2-F1
#
_entry.id   AF-A0A523DEK2-F1
#
_cell.length_a   1.000
_cell.length_b   1.000
_cell.length_c   1.000
_cell.angle_alpha   90.00
_cell.angle_beta   90.00
_cell.angle_gamma   90.00
#
_symmetry.space_group_name_H-M   'P 1'
#
loop_
_entity.id
_entity.type
_entity.pdbx_description
1 polymer ?
#
loop_
_entity_poly.entity_id
_entity_poly.type
_entity_poly.pdbx_seq_one_letter_code
_entity_poly.pdbx_strand_id
1 'polypeptide(L)'
;AVTLDDYMQLLWQRFGRPGGAVPGVVDRPYTQADLRTALAELTGDQAFADDFFDRYVEGHEVIDYAPLFERAGLVLRPRAPGQTWLGSPSLRFDRGGARIVAPVLFGSPLYDAGLERDDMLVSIDGQTLSSAGRLDAVLGDLDDGARVSVVYSRRGERRTTQLTVVADPTLELVPLEQLDGRPTPEQQRFRDDWLGSKAGL
;
A
#
# COMPACT_ATOMS: atom_id res chain seq x y z
N ALA A 1 0.11 5.54 -28.19
CA ALA A 1 -0.75 5.08 -27.09
C ALA A 1 -1.23 6.30 -26.34
N VAL A 2 -2.45 6.29 -25.81
CA VAL A 2 -2.92 7.33 -24.87
C VAL A 2 -2.23 7.12 -23.52
N THR A 3 -1.82 8.19 -22.87
CA THR A 3 -1.08 8.17 -21.60
C THR A 3 -1.74 9.05 -20.54
N LEU A 4 -1.31 8.90 -19.27
CA LEU A 4 -1.71 9.82 -18.21
C LEU A 4 -1.30 11.27 -18.53
N ASP A 5 -0.15 11.47 -19.18
CA ASP A 5 0.31 12.82 -19.56
C ASP A 5 -0.65 13.46 -20.57
N ASP A 6 -1.18 12.71 -21.54
CA ASP A 6 -2.19 13.21 -22.48
C ASP A 6 -3.47 13.65 -21.74
N TYR A 7 -3.87 12.88 -20.72
CA TYR A 7 -5.01 13.21 -19.86
C TYR A 7 -4.76 14.47 -19.04
N MET A 8 -3.59 14.58 -18.40
CA MET A 8 -3.22 15.77 -17.63
C MET A 8 -3.09 17.01 -18.52
N GLN A 9 -2.59 16.88 -19.75
CA GLN A 9 -2.54 17.96 -20.73
C GLN A 9 -3.95 18.39 -21.16
N LEU A 10 -4.86 17.45 -21.44
CA LEU A 10 -6.25 17.74 -21.78
C LEU A 10 -6.93 18.53 -20.65
N LEU A 11 -6.79 18.07 -19.40
CA LEU A 11 -7.34 18.75 -18.24
C LEU A 11 -6.74 20.14 -18.05
N TRP A 12 -5.42 20.28 -18.22
CA TRP A 12 -4.77 21.59 -18.14
C TRP A 12 -5.27 22.53 -19.24
N GLN A 13 -5.38 22.09 -20.49
CA GLN A 13 -5.86 22.93 -21.59
C GLN A 13 -7.29 23.43 -21.37
N ARG A 14 -8.17 22.60 -20.78
CA ARG A 14 -9.59 22.91 -20.58
C ARG A 14 -9.86 23.72 -19.32
N PHE A 15 -9.20 23.34 -18.23
CA PHE A 15 -9.53 23.80 -16.89
C PHE A 15 -8.36 24.52 -16.24
N GLY A 16 -7.12 24.09 -16.49
CA GLY A 16 -5.94 24.64 -15.81
C GLY A 16 -5.36 25.91 -16.43
N ARG A 17 -5.58 26.17 -17.73
CA ARG A 17 -4.98 27.30 -18.44
C ARG A 17 -5.56 28.61 -17.88
N PRO A 18 -4.73 29.50 -17.32
CA PRO A 18 -5.21 30.78 -16.81
C PRO A 18 -5.84 31.58 -17.96
N GLY A 19 -7.09 31.99 -17.82
CA GLY A 19 -7.82 32.82 -18.79
C GLY A 19 -8.31 34.15 -18.20
N GLY A 20 -7.97 34.42 -16.93
CA GLY A 20 -8.72 35.33 -16.09
C GLY A 20 -8.00 36.64 -15.81
N ALA A 21 -8.75 37.60 -15.29
CA ALA A 21 -8.21 38.92 -14.92
C ALA A 21 -7.25 38.88 -13.71
N VAL A 22 -7.24 37.77 -12.94
CA VAL A 22 -6.46 37.63 -11.70
C VAL A 22 -5.35 36.59 -11.88
N PRO A 23 -4.06 37.00 -11.79
CA PRO A 23 -2.94 36.07 -11.84
C PRO A 23 -3.04 34.96 -10.79
N GLY A 24 -2.84 33.71 -11.20
CA GLY A 24 -2.86 32.55 -10.30
C GLY A 24 -4.25 31.97 -10.00
N VAL A 25 -5.32 32.51 -10.59
CA VAL A 25 -6.68 31.97 -10.46
C VAL A 25 -7.07 31.20 -11.72
N VAL A 26 -7.64 30.02 -11.51
CA VAL A 26 -8.28 29.22 -12.55
C VAL A 26 -9.73 29.68 -12.70
N ASP A 27 -10.12 30.09 -13.91
CA ASP A 27 -11.50 30.56 -14.16
C ASP A 27 -12.52 29.44 -14.28
N ARG A 28 -12.06 28.23 -14.62
CA ARG A 28 -12.91 27.06 -14.88
C ARG A 28 -12.38 25.86 -14.10
N PRO A 29 -12.65 25.78 -12.79
CA PRO A 29 -12.33 24.58 -12.03
C PRO A 29 -13.13 23.41 -12.59
N TYR A 30 -12.53 22.23 -12.65
CA TYR A 30 -13.22 21.00 -13.01
C TYR A 30 -13.94 20.39 -11.81
N THR A 31 -14.99 19.62 -12.11
CA THR A 31 -15.68 18.70 -11.19
C THR A 31 -15.28 17.25 -11.48
N GLN A 32 -15.66 16.29 -10.62
CA GLN A 32 -15.44 14.86 -10.91
C GLN A 32 -16.14 14.41 -12.20
N ALA A 33 -17.33 14.95 -12.49
CA ALA A 33 -18.04 14.69 -13.74
C ALA A 33 -17.23 15.18 -14.96
N ASP A 34 -16.61 16.35 -14.87
CA ASP A 34 -15.75 16.89 -15.94
C ASP A 34 -14.52 16.01 -16.18
N LEU A 35 -13.91 15.48 -15.11
CA LEU A 35 -12.80 14.54 -15.19
C LEU A 35 -13.23 13.25 -15.93
N ARG A 36 -14.37 12.69 -15.54
CA ARG A 36 -14.95 11.49 -16.16
C ARG A 36 -15.21 11.70 -17.66
N THR A 37 -15.83 12.82 -18.03
CA THR A 37 -16.07 13.18 -19.44
C THR A 37 -14.77 13.37 -20.21
N ALA A 38 -13.78 14.06 -19.63
CA ALA A 38 -12.48 14.24 -20.29
C ALA A 38 -11.76 12.90 -20.52
N LEU A 39 -11.88 11.95 -19.58
CA LEU A 39 -11.30 10.61 -19.73
C LEU A 39 -11.98 9.85 -20.88
N ALA A 40 -13.32 9.84 -20.91
CA ALA A 40 -14.11 9.19 -21.95
C ALA A 40 -13.76 9.72 -23.36
N GLU A 41 -13.62 11.04 -23.49
CA GLU A 41 -13.26 11.66 -24.76
C GLU A 41 -11.84 11.32 -25.20
N LEU A 42 -10.88 11.32 -24.26
CA LEU A 42 -9.49 11.02 -24.57
C LEU A 42 -9.29 9.56 -24.98
N THR A 43 -9.95 8.63 -24.30
CA THR A 43 -9.87 7.21 -24.62
C THR A 43 -10.76 6.82 -25.80
N GLY A 44 -11.77 7.65 -26.12
CA GLY A 44 -12.84 7.31 -27.04
C GLY A 44 -13.77 6.21 -26.50
N ASP A 45 -13.77 6.01 -25.18
CA ASP A 45 -14.48 4.92 -24.51
C ASP A 45 -15.19 5.41 -23.24
N GLN A 46 -16.48 5.68 -23.39
CA GLN A 46 -17.37 6.10 -22.30
C GLN A 46 -17.54 4.99 -21.25
N ALA A 47 -17.68 3.73 -21.69
CA ALA A 47 -17.92 2.62 -20.78
C ALA A 47 -16.71 2.37 -19.88
N PHE A 48 -15.49 2.49 -20.44
CA PHE A 48 -14.26 2.44 -19.65
C PHE A 48 -14.20 3.58 -18.62
N ALA A 49 -14.51 4.81 -19.01
CA ALA A 49 -14.47 5.95 -18.10
C ALA A 49 -15.49 5.83 -16.97
N ASP A 50 -16.71 5.36 -17.27
CA ASP A 50 -17.73 5.10 -16.27
C ASP A 50 -17.30 4.00 -15.30
N ASP A 51 -16.86 2.83 -15.80
CA ASP A 51 -16.39 1.72 -14.96
C ASP A 51 -15.24 2.13 -14.04
N PHE A 52 -14.25 2.86 -14.58
CA PHE A 52 -13.10 3.32 -13.82
C PHE A 52 -13.51 4.25 -12.67
N PHE A 53 -14.38 5.23 -12.95
CA PHE A 53 -14.82 6.18 -11.93
C PHE A 53 -15.73 5.53 -10.89
N ASP A 54 -16.70 4.73 -11.33
CA ASP A 54 -17.67 4.10 -10.45
C ASP A 54 -16.99 3.13 -9.47
N ARG A 55 -15.97 2.40 -9.93
CA ARG A 55 -15.29 1.39 -9.11
C ARG A 55 -14.14 1.95 -8.26
N TYR A 56 -13.32 2.84 -8.83
CA TYR A 56 -12.04 3.21 -8.24
C TYR A 56 -11.93 4.67 -7.78
N VAL A 57 -12.77 5.58 -8.27
CA VAL A 57 -12.74 7.01 -7.86
C VAL A 57 -13.84 7.29 -6.83
N GLU A 58 -15.07 6.92 -7.16
CA GLU A 58 -16.25 7.08 -6.30
C GLU A 58 -16.52 5.82 -5.47
N GLY A 59 -16.07 4.66 -5.97
CA GLY A 59 -16.09 3.40 -5.27
C GLY A 59 -14.89 3.21 -4.34
N HIS A 60 -14.86 2.05 -3.67
CA HIS A 60 -13.80 1.64 -2.75
C HIS A 60 -13.15 0.33 -3.20
N GLU A 61 -13.28 -0.02 -4.48
CA GLU A 61 -12.65 -1.23 -5.00
C GLU A 61 -11.13 -1.04 -5.09
N VAL A 62 -10.40 -2.12 -4.84
CA VAL A 62 -8.95 -2.15 -5.00
C VAL A 62 -8.64 -2.52 -6.46
N ILE A 63 -7.79 -1.73 -7.11
CA ILE A 63 -7.31 -2.02 -8.46
C ILE A 63 -6.46 -3.30 -8.41
N ASP A 64 -6.77 -4.25 -9.31
CA ASP A 64 -5.92 -5.42 -9.52
C ASP A 64 -4.67 -5.03 -10.33
N TYR A 65 -3.62 -4.65 -9.60
CA TYR A 65 -2.39 -4.15 -10.21
C TYR A 65 -1.51 -5.22 -10.83
N ALA A 66 -1.67 -6.50 -10.44
CA ALA A 66 -0.82 -7.59 -10.95
C ALA A 66 -0.83 -7.69 -12.49
N PRO A 67 -1.99 -7.81 -13.17
CA PRO A 67 -2.01 -7.87 -14.64
C PRO A 67 -1.53 -6.57 -15.30
N LEU A 68 -1.63 -5.42 -14.62
CA LEU A 68 -1.13 -4.14 -15.15
C LEU A 68 0.40 -4.11 -15.18
N PHE A 69 1.04 -4.61 -14.12
CA PHE A 69 2.50 -4.67 -14.03
C PHE A 69 3.10 -5.79 -14.89
N GLU A 70 2.38 -6.89 -15.10
CA GLU A 70 2.80 -7.96 -16.01
C GLU A 70 3.02 -7.46 -17.44
N ARG A 71 2.27 -6.44 -17.89
CA ARG A 71 2.48 -5.79 -19.20
C ARG A 71 3.84 -5.11 -19.31
N ALA A 72 4.44 -4.72 -18.20
CA ALA A 72 5.80 -4.20 -18.13
C ALA A 72 6.82 -5.28 -17.76
N GLY A 73 6.45 -6.57 -17.74
CA GLY A 73 7.32 -7.65 -17.27
C GLY A 73 7.73 -7.51 -15.79
N LEU A 74 6.92 -6.83 -14.99
CA LEU A 74 7.11 -6.69 -13.55
C LEU A 74 6.16 -7.65 -12.83
N VAL A 75 6.64 -8.29 -11.78
CA VAL A 75 5.86 -9.21 -10.96
C VAL A 75 5.60 -8.56 -9.61
N LEU A 76 4.32 -8.44 -9.24
CA LEU A 76 3.90 -8.04 -7.90
C LEU A 76 3.85 -9.29 -7.02
N ARG A 77 4.58 -9.29 -5.90
CA ARG A 77 4.63 -10.44 -4.98
C ARG A 77 4.75 -10.01 -3.52
N PRO A 78 4.45 -10.89 -2.54
CA PRO A 78 4.77 -10.63 -1.15
C PRO A 78 6.27 -10.42 -0.97
N ARG A 79 6.65 -9.34 -0.27
CA ARG A 79 8.06 -9.01 0.02
C ARG A 79 8.69 -9.98 1.00
N ALA A 80 7.90 -10.47 1.95
CA ALA A 80 8.34 -11.36 3.01
C ALA A 80 7.42 -12.60 3.11
N PRO A 81 7.45 -13.51 2.11
CA PRO A 81 6.57 -14.68 2.11
C PRO A 81 6.74 -15.53 3.38
N GLY A 82 5.62 -15.90 4.00
CA GLY A 82 5.61 -16.73 5.22
C GLY A 82 6.05 -16.00 6.49
N GLN A 83 6.33 -14.70 6.45
CA GLN A 83 6.57 -13.94 7.67
C GLN A 83 5.27 -13.45 8.29
N THR A 84 5.16 -13.70 9.59
CA THR A 84 4.05 -13.24 10.42
C THR A 84 4.20 -11.75 10.76
N TRP A 85 3.10 -11.00 10.65
CA TRP A 85 3.07 -9.56 10.84
C TRP A 85 2.11 -9.13 11.93
N LEU A 86 2.51 -8.12 12.70
CA LEU A 86 1.73 -7.57 13.83
C LEU A 86 1.25 -6.13 13.60
N GLY A 87 1.58 -5.50 12.48
CA GLY A 87 1.33 -4.06 12.26
C GLY A 87 2.58 -3.18 12.18
N SER A 88 3.78 -3.77 12.07
CA SER A 88 5.08 -3.07 12.08
C SER A 88 5.20 -2.03 13.21
N PRO A 89 4.94 -2.39 14.48
CA PRO A 89 4.98 -1.43 15.57
C PRO A 89 6.39 -0.83 15.75
N SER A 90 6.44 0.46 16.07
CA SER A 90 7.68 1.04 16.60
C SER A 90 7.85 0.58 18.04
N LEU A 91 8.87 -0.25 18.29
CA LEU A 91 9.14 -0.85 19.59
C LEU A 91 10.44 -0.33 20.20
N ARG A 92 10.42 -0.10 21.51
CA ARG A 92 11.62 0.03 22.32
C ARG A 92 11.68 -1.12 23.32
N PHE A 93 12.77 -1.86 23.30
CA PHE A 93 12.98 -2.96 24.24
C PHE A 93 13.61 -2.44 25.53
N ASP A 94 12.92 -2.69 26.65
CA ASP A 94 13.31 -2.27 27.99
C ASP A 94 13.36 -3.51 28.92
N ARG A 95 13.80 -3.34 30.18
CA ARG A 95 13.73 -4.42 31.19
C ARG A 95 12.26 -4.75 31.50
N GLY A 96 11.72 -5.76 30.84
CA GLY A 96 10.37 -6.28 31.08
C GLY A 96 9.51 -6.47 29.83
N GLY A 97 9.99 -6.08 28.64
CA GLY A 97 9.24 -6.27 27.41
C GLY A 97 9.61 -5.33 26.28
N ALA A 98 8.76 -5.30 25.26
CA ALA A 98 8.78 -4.36 24.15
C ALA A 98 7.70 -3.28 24.34
N ARG A 99 8.11 -2.03 24.58
CA ARG A 99 7.19 -0.90 24.66
C ARG A 99 6.82 -0.41 23.27
N ILE A 100 5.53 -0.24 23.02
CA ILE A 100 5.02 0.42 21.81
C ILE A 100 5.24 1.93 21.98
N VAL A 101 6.06 2.55 21.12
CA VAL A 101 6.45 3.98 21.24
C VAL A 101 5.78 4.91 20.22
N ALA A 102 5.05 4.35 19.24
CA ALA A 102 4.30 5.09 18.23
C ALA A 102 2.84 4.62 18.20
N PRO A 103 1.92 5.31 17.49
CA PRO A 103 0.56 4.79 17.28
C PRO A 103 0.63 3.43 16.59
N VAL A 104 -0.27 2.53 16.97
CA VAL A 104 -0.43 1.24 16.31
C VAL A 104 -1.21 1.45 15.00
N LEU A 105 -0.80 0.76 13.93
CA LEU A 105 -1.42 0.87 12.62
C LEU A 105 -2.88 0.38 12.66
N PHE A 106 -3.81 1.19 12.17
CA PHE A 106 -5.22 0.83 12.08
C PHE A 106 -5.42 -0.45 11.24
N GLY A 107 -6.28 -1.35 11.71
CA GLY A 107 -6.55 -2.65 11.05
C GLY A 107 -5.38 -3.64 11.09
N SER A 108 -4.36 -3.39 11.91
CA SER A 108 -3.31 -4.38 12.18
C SER A 108 -3.72 -5.33 13.31
N PRO A 109 -3.09 -6.51 13.42
CA PRO A 109 -3.34 -7.43 14.53
C PRO A 109 -3.24 -6.79 15.92
N LEU A 110 -2.24 -5.93 16.15
CA LEU A 110 -2.11 -5.24 17.44
C LEU A 110 -3.28 -4.27 17.69
N TYR A 111 -3.72 -3.56 16.66
CA TYR A 111 -4.84 -2.63 16.76
C TYR A 111 -6.15 -3.38 17.08
N ASP A 112 -6.41 -4.47 16.36
CA ASP A 112 -7.61 -5.29 16.54
C ASP A 112 -7.62 -5.99 17.92
N ALA A 113 -6.44 -6.29 18.46
CA ALA A 113 -6.27 -6.80 19.83
C ALA A 113 -6.41 -5.72 20.91
N GLY A 114 -6.62 -4.45 20.54
CA GLY A 114 -6.82 -3.32 21.45
C GLY A 114 -5.52 -2.80 22.09
N LEU A 115 -4.37 -3.14 21.54
CA LEU A 115 -3.07 -2.67 22.00
C LEU A 115 -2.79 -1.27 21.45
N GLU A 116 -2.19 -0.42 22.26
CA GLU A 116 -1.98 0.99 21.93
C GLU A 116 -0.58 1.47 22.31
N ARG A 117 -0.28 2.72 21.97
CA ARG A 117 0.96 3.37 22.40
C ARG A 117 1.09 3.29 23.92
N ASP A 118 2.33 3.12 24.40
CA ASP A 118 2.72 3.00 25.80
C ASP A 118 2.40 1.66 26.48
N ASP A 119 1.73 0.74 25.79
CA ASP A 119 1.68 -0.65 26.23
C ASP A 119 3.07 -1.30 26.16
N MET A 120 3.36 -2.11 27.16
CA MET A 120 4.55 -2.94 27.22
C MET A 120 4.18 -4.38 26.91
N LEU A 121 4.54 -4.89 25.74
CA LEU A 121 4.36 -6.29 25.38
C LEU A 121 5.35 -7.15 26.18
N VAL A 122 4.85 -8.06 27.01
CA VAL A 122 5.66 -8.90 27.89
C VAL A 122 5.93 -10.26 27.26
N SER A 123 4.87 -10.91 26.77
CA SER A 123 4.99 -12.20 26.07
C SER A 123 3.93 -12.37 25.00
N ILE A 124 4.27 -13.16 23.98
CA ILE A 124 3.37 -13.63 22.93
C ILE A 124 3.41 -15.16 22.96
N ASP A 125 2.25 -15.78 23.06
CA ASP A 125 2.07 -17.23 23.17
C ASP A 125 2.96 -17.88 24.25
N GLY A 126 3.04 -17.23 25.41
CA GLY A 126 3.88 -17.66 26.54
C GLY A 126 5.38 -17.38 26.37
N GLN A 127 5.84 -16.95 25.20
CA GLN A 127 7.24 -16.62 24.94
C GLN A 127 7.55 -15.18 25.32
N THR A 128 8.53 -14.97 26.21
CA THR A 128 8.92 -13.63 26.67
C THR A 128 9.61 -12.83 25.58
N LEU A 129 9.26 -11.55 25.45
CA LEU A 129 9.88 -10.61 24.53
C LEU A 129 10.99 -9.83 25.21
N SER A 130 12.25 -10.12 24.87
CA SER A 130 13.43 -9.46 25.45
C SER A 130 14.22 -8.61 24.45
N SER A 131 14.04 -8.83 23.15
CA SER A 131 14.74 -8.14 22.07
C SER A 131 13.98 -8.25 20.75
N ALA A 132 14.37 -7.45 19.75
CA ALA A 132 13.84 -7.55 18.39
C ALA A 132 14.02 -8.95 17.82
N GLY A 133 15.23 -9.51 17.89
CA GLY A 133 15.48 -10.87 17.41
C GLY A 133 14.68 -11.96 18.15
N ARG A 134 14.30 -11.73 19.43
CA ARG A 134 13.40 -12.66 20.12
C ARG A 134 11.96 -12.54 19.61
N LEU A 135 11.49 -11.32 19.34
CA LEU A 135 10.20 -11.11 18.70
C LEU A 135 10.17 -11.79 17.33
N ASP A 136 11.17 -11.56 16.49
CA ASP A 136 11.26 -12.17 15.15
C ASP A 136 11.23 -13.70 15.22
N ALA A 137 11.96 -14.31 16.16
CA ALA A 137 11.93 -15.75 16.37
C ALA A 137 10.55 -16.25 16.81
N VAL A 138 9.87 -15.54 17.73
CA VAL A 138 8.51 -15.92 18.15
C VAL A 138 7.53 -15.81 16.99
N LEU A 139 7.62 -14.77 16.17
CA LEU A 139 6.73 -14.60 15.01
C LEU A 139 6.99 -15.64 13.92
N GLY A 140 8.25 -16.05 13.73
CA GLY A 140 8.63 -17.09 12.77
C GLY A 140 8.14 -18.50 13.14
N ASP A 141 7.80 -18.73 14.42
CA ASP A 141 7.27 -20.01 14.92
C ASP A 141 5.72 -20.06 14.83
N LEU A 142 5.05 -18.96 14.46
CA LEU A 142 3.59 -18.89 14.39
C LEU A 142 3.08 -19.16 12.97
N ASP A 143 2.01 -19.94 12.90
CA ASP A 143 1.27 -20.18 11.66
C ASP A 143 0.41 -18.97 11.27
N ASP A 144 0.22 -18.76 9.97
CA ASP A 144 -0.68 -17.71 9.46
C ASP A 144 -2.13 -17.94 9.94
N GLY A 145 -2.80 -16.88 10.35
CA GLY A 145 -4.14 -16.93 10.92
C GLY A 145 -4.23 -17.52 12.34
N ALA A 146 -3.11 -17.89 12.97
CA ALA A 146 -3.12 -18.40 14.33
C ALA A 146 -3.63 -17.35 15.32
N ARG A 147 -4.36 -17.81 16.35
CA ARG A 147 -4.81 -16.95 17.45
C ARG A 147 -3.91 -17.16 18.66
N VAL A 148 -3.20 -16.11 19.06
CA VAL A 148 -2.19 -16.16 20.12
C VAL A 148 -2.54 -15.25 21.28
N SER A 149 -2.17 -15.68 22.49
CA SER A 149 -2.31 -14.89 23.70
C SER A 149 -1.17 -13.88 23.82
N VAL A 150 -1.51 -12.61 24.07
CA VAL A 150 -0.53 -11.55 24.31
C VAL A 150 -0.67 -11.05 25.74
N VAL A 151 0.39 -11.20 26.53
CA VAL A 151 0.47 -10.60 27.86
C VAL A 151 1.16 -9.25 27.72
N TYR A 152 0.53 -8.19 28.21
CA TYR A 152 1.06 -6.85 28.16
C TYR A 152 0.88 -6.13 29.51
N SER A 153 1.60 -5.03 29.71
CA SER A 153 1.37 -4.12 30.83
C SER A 153 0.91 -2.77 30.33
N ARG A 154 -0.22 -2.30 30.87
CA ARG A 154 -0.75 -0.95 30.65
C ARG A 154 -0.81 -0.25 31.99
N ARG A 155 -0.10 0.88 32.12
CA ARG A 155 -0.06 1.68 33.35
C ARG A 155 0.30 0.86 34.61
N GLY A 156 1.18 -0.13 34.45
CA GLY A 156 1.64 -1.00 35.53
C GLY A 156 0.75 -2.22 35.82
N GLU A 157 -0.44 -2.30 35.24
CA GLU A 157 -1.32 -3.46 35.36
C GLU A 157 -0.99 -4.48 34.29
N ARG A 158 -0.84 -5.75 34.66
CA ARG A 158 -0.67 -6.84 33.70
C ARG A 158 -2.04 -7.27 33.17
N ARG A 159 -2.14 -7.35 31.85
CA ARG A 159 -3.36 -7.69 31.11
C ARG A 159 -3.03 -8.75 30.06
N THR A 160 -4.06 -9.45 29.61
CA THR A 160 -3.96 -10.42 28.53
C THR A 160 -5.01 -10.09 27.48
N THR A 161 -4.60 -10.13 26.22
CA THR A 161 -5.51 -10.03 25.07
C THR A 161 -5.26 -11.20 24.11
N GLN A 162 -6.18 -11.40 23.18
CA GLN A 162 -6.04 -12.37 22.11
C GLN A 162 -5.81 -11.62 20.80
N LEU A 163 -4.83 -12.07 20.04
CA LEU A 163 -4.43 -11.49 18.77
C LEU A 163 -4.46 -12.58 17.70
N THR A 164 -5.06 -12.29 16.55
CA THR A 164 -4.95 -13.16 15.38
C THR A 164 -3.81 -12.64 14.52
N VAL A 165 -2.78 -13.46 14.32
CA VAL A 165 -1.68 -13.08 13.45
C VAL A 165 -2.05 -13.25 11.98
N VAL A 166 -1.42 -12.45 11.13
CA VAL A 166 -1.62 -12.50 9.67
C VAL A 166 -0.27 -12.46 8.97
N ALA A 167 -0.20 -12.95 7.73
CA ALA A 167 0.94 -12.78 6.86
C ALA A 167 1.24 -11.29 6.61
N ASP A 168 2.53 -10.95 6.42
CA ASP A 168 2.96 -9.61 6.07
C ASP A 168 2.29 -9.15 4.74
N PRO A 169 1.46 -8.09 4.78
CA PRO A 169 0.74 -7.63 3.59
C PRO A 169 1.63 -6.81 2.65
N THR A 170 2.90 -6.58 2.99
CA THR A 170 3.79 -5.78 2.15
C THR A 170 4.11 -6.50 0.84
N LEU A 171 3.82 -5.82 -0.25
CA LEU A 171 4.13 -6.27 -1.60
C LEU A 171 5.38 -5.55 -2.11
N GLU A 172 6.09 -6.22 -3.01
CA GLU A 172 7.16 -5.64 -3.80
C GLU A 172 6.95 -5.90 -5.29
N LEU A 173 7.51 -5.01 -6.11
CA LEU A 173 7.60 -5.19 -7.54
C LEU A 173 9.01 -5.61 -7.91
N VAL A 174 9.12 -6.74 -8.60
CA VAL A 174 10.40 -7.27 -9.07
C VAL A 174 10.36 -7.46 -10.59
N PRO A 175 11.43 -7.07 -11.31
CA PRO A 175 11.57 -7.43 -12.72
C PRO A 175 11.63 -8.95 -12.90
N LEU A 176 11.03 -9.47 -13.97
CA LEU A 176 11.10 -10.90 -14.34
C LEU A 176 12.54 -11.42 -14.38
N GLU A 177 13.48 -10.57 -14.75
CA GLU A 177 14.91 -10.87 -14.84
C GLU A 177 15.53 -11.26 -13.48
N GLN A 178 14.96 -10.79 -12.37
CA GLN A 178 15.36 -11.21 -11.02
C GLN A 178 14.76 -12.55 -10.59
N LEU A 179 13.84 -13.08 -11.39
CA LEU A 179 13.14 -14.35 -11.18
C LEU A 179 13.57 -15.42 -12.19
N ASP A 180 14.76 -15.25 -12.79
CA ASP A 180 15.28 -16.08 -13.90
C ASP A 180 14.37 -16.09 -15.14
N GLY A 181 13.40 -15.18 -15.21
CA GLY A 181 12.55 -14.92 -16.37
C GLY A 181 13.18 -13.95 -17.34
N ARG A 182 12.55 -13.81 -18.51
CA ARG A 182 12.91 -12.79 -19.51
C ARG A 182 11.65 -12.07 -19.97
N PRO A 183 11.63 -10.73 -19.99
CA PRO A 183 10.49 -10.02 -20.54
C PRO A 183 10.38 -10.31 -22.04
N THR A 184 9.15 -10.41 -22.53
CA THR A 184 8.88 -10.48 -23.97
C THR A 184 9.28 -9.16 -24.64
N PRO A 185 9.52 -9.14 -25.97
CA PRO A 185 9.76 -7.89 -26.69
C PRO A 185 8.63 -6.86 -26.51
N GLU A 186 7.39 -7.30 -26.33
CA GLU A 186 6.24 -6.43 -26.04
C GLU A 186 6.34 -5.83 -24.64
N GLN A 187 6.62 -6.65 -23.62
CA GLN A 187 6.81 -6.18 -22.25
C GLN A 187 7.95 -5.19 -22.12
N GLN A 188 9.06 -5.46 -22.81
CA GLN A 188 10.21 -4.57 -22.83
C GLN A 188 9.85 -3.22 -23.47
N ARG A 189 9.21 -3.22 -24.64
CA ARG A 189 8.76 -2.00 -25.31
C ARG A 189 7.80 -1.19 -24.44
N PHE A 190 6.82 -1.85 -23.83
CA PHE A 190 5.88 -1.19 -22.93
C PHE A 190 6.58 -0.56 -21.72
N ARG A 191 7.51 -1.30 -21.09
CA ARG A 191 8.31 -0.81 -19.96
C ARG A 191 9.18 0.38 -20.37
N ASP A 192 9.83 0.33 -21.52
CA ASP A 192 10.68 1.42 -22.02
C ASP A 192 9.85 2.67 -22.37
N ASP A 193 8.69 2.49 -22.98
CA ASP A 193 7.75 3.56 -23.26
C ASP A 193 7.19 4.20 -21.98
N TRP A 194 7.07 3.44 -20.89
CA TRP A 194 6.54 3.93 -19.62
C TRP A 194 7.61 4.55 -18.72
N LEU A 195 8.71 3.84 -18.44
CA LEU A 195 9.72 4.20 -17.44
C LEU A 195 10.98 4.82 -18.05
N GLY A 196 11.15 4.75 -19.38
CA GLY A 196 12.26 5.37 -20.06
C GLY A 196 12.27 6.89 -19.91
N SER A 197 13.46 7.49 -19.87
CA SER A 197 13.60 8.95 -19.79
C SER A 197 12.82 9.63 -20.91
N LYS A 198 11.92 10.53 -20.52
CA LYS A 198 11.24 11.46 -21.45
C LYS A 198 11.98 12.79 -21.58
N ALA A 199 13.06 12.98 -20.84
CA ALA A 199 13.95 14.12 -21.00
C ALA A 199 14.87 13.87 -22.20
N GLY A 200 14.52 14.46 -23.35
CA GLY A 200 15.41 14.65 -24.49
C GLY A 200 14.95 14.03 -25.81
N LEU A 201 14.06 14.74 -26.51
CA LEU A 201 14.20 15.13 -27.92
C LEU A 201 13.64 16.55 -28.08
#